data_AF-A0A8J4X669-F1
#
_entry.id   AF-A0A8J4X669-F1
#
_cell.length_a   1.000
_cell.length_b   1.000
_cell.length_c   1.000
_cell.angle_alpha   90.00
_cell.angle_beta   90.00
_cell.angle_gamma   90.00
#
_symmetry.space_group_name_H-M   'P 1'
#
loop_
_entity.id
_entity.type
_entity.pdbx_description
1 polymer ?
#
loop_
_entity_poly.entity_id
_entity_poly.type
_entity_poly.pdbx_seq_one_letter_code
_entity_poly.pdbx_strand_id
1 'polypeptide(L)'
;MAGASSVAGEVFVDALPYFDQGYDAPGVREAAAALVEEETRRYRPTKNYLSYLPTPDFSAFETEIMKNEFERLAARQPLELLSMKRYELPAPSSGQKNDITAWQECVNNSMAQLEHQAVRIENLELMAQYGTNAWKVSNDNLAFMIENAQKELQKVRKNIQDLNWQRKNDQLTAGAKLRELES
;
A
#
# COMPACT_ATOMS: atom_id res chain seq x y z
N MET A 1 -20.04 1.85 23.70
CA MET A 1 -21.43 1.76 23.20
C MET A 1 -21.49 2.23 21.77
N ALA A 2 -21.64 1.29 20.84
CA ALA A 2 -22.30 1.43 19.54
C ALA A 2 -22.37 -0.02 19.04
N GLY A 3 -23.45 -0.72 19.39
CA GLY A 3 -23.68 -2.07 18.94
C GLY A 3 -23.75 -2.08 17.42
N ALA A 4 -23.16 -3.09 16.79
CA ALA A 4 -23.41 -3.41 15.40
C ALA A 4 -24.93 -3.60 15.25
N SER A 5 -25.60 -2.58 14.74
CA SER A 5 -27.02 -2.66 14.45
C SER A 5 -27.14 -3.64 13.29
N SER A 6 -27.61 -4.85 13.59
CA SER A 6 -27.95 -5.88 12.61
C SER A 6 -28.91 -5.24 11.59
N VAL A 7 -28.40 -5.01 10.39
CA VAL A 7 -29.22 -4.56 9.26
C VAL A 7 -29.88 -5.82 8.71
N ALA A 8 -31.20 -5.89 8.89
CA ALA A 8 -32.06 -7.08 8.77
C ALA A 8 -31.81 -8.11 9.88
N GLY A 9 -32.88 -8.60 10.51
CA GLY A 9 -32.80 -9.69 11.48
C GLY A 9 -32.02 -10.85 10.87
N GLU A 10 -31.30 -11.63 11.67
CA GLU A 10 -30.48 -12.76 11.22
C GLU A 10 -31.32 -13.75 10.42
N VAL A 11 -31.46 -13.50 9.13
CA VAL A 11 -31.92 -14.48 8.16
C VAL A 11 -30.73 -15.39 8.00
N PHE A 12 -30.83 -16.58 8.59
CA PHE A 12 -29.87 -17.64 8.34
C PHE A 12 -30.03 -18.06 6.86
N VAL A 13 -29.18 -17.49 6.00
CA VAL A 13 -29.10 -17.87 4.60
C VAL A 13 -28.25 -19.12 4.53
N ASP A 14 -28.88 -20.26 4.27
CA ASP A 14 -28.18 -21.54 4.12
C ASP A 14 -27.72 -21.71 2.67
N ALA A 15 -26.43 -21.98 2.51
CA ALA A 15 -25.81 -22.40 1.27
C ALA A 15 -24.63 -23.30 1.65
N LEU A 16 -24.52 -24.48 1.03
CA LEU A 16 -23.54 -25.50 1.41
C LEU A 16 -22.44 -25.70 0.34
N PRO A 17 -21.53 -24.74 0.09
CA PRO A 17 -20.51 -24.85 -0.96
C PRO A 17 -19.67 -26.14 -0.98
N TYR A 18 -19.39 -26.75 0.19
CA TYR A 18 -18.64 -28.00 0.27
C TYR A 18 -19.47 -29.24 -0.14
N PHE A 19 -20.79 -29.14 -0.13
CA PHE A 19 -21.72 -30.20 -0.52
C PHE A 19 -22.30 -29.98 -1.93
N ASP A 20 -22.72 -28.77 -2.24
CA ASP A 20 -23.36 -28.37 -3.50
C ASP A 20 -22.34 -28.15 -4.62
N GLN A 21 -21.72 -29.20 -5.15
CA GLN A 21 -20.65 -29.07 -6.16
C GLN A 21 -21.12 -28.58 -7.54
N GLY A 22 -22.44 -28.44 -7.75
CA GLY A 22 -23.04 -28.08 -9.04
C GLY A 22 -22.86 -26.60 -9.44
N TYR A 23 -22.48 -25.70 -8.53
CA TYR A 23 -22.36 -24.27 -8.85
C TYR A 23 -21.17 -23.94 -9.78
N ASP A 24 -20.19 -24.83 -9.89
CA ASP A 24 -19.05 -24.70 -10.82
C ASP A 24 -19.37 -25.27 -12.22
N ALA A 25 -20.56 -25.81 -12.43
CA ALA A 25 -20.97 -26.27 -13.75
C ALA A 25 -21.04 -25.09 -14.75
N PRO A 26 -20.61 -25.27 -16.00
CA PRO A 26 -20.64 -24.21 -17.01
C PRO A 26 -22.04 -23.61 -17.17
N GLY A 27 -22.16 -22.29 -17.16
CA GLY A 27 -23.43 -21.58 -17.37
C GLY A 27 -24.22 -21.28 -16.10
N VAL A 28 -23.93 -21.92 -14.96
CA VAL A 28 -24.68 -21.71 -13.72
C VAL A 28 -24.43 -20.33 -13.12
N ARG A 29 -23.16 -19.88 -13.12
CA ARG A 29 -22.79 -18.55 -12.61
C ARG A 29 -23.35 -17.44 -13.50
N GLU A 30 -23.32 -17.65 -14.81
CA GLU A 30 -23.86 -16.72 -15.80
C GLU A 30 -25.38 -16.60 -15.66
N ALA A 31 -26.08 -17.72 -15.50
CA ALA A 31 -27.53 -17.72 -15.27
C ALA A 31 -27.89 -17.03 -13.95
N ALA A 32 -27.16 -17.31 -12.86
CA ALA A 32 -27.38 -16.64 -11.58
C ALA A 32 -27.12 -15.13 -11.67
N ALA A 33 -26.05 -14.72 -12.35
CA ALA A 33 -25.72 -13.31 -12.57
C ALA A 33 -26.81 -12.59 -13.40
N ALA A 34 -27.35 -13.24 -14.44
CA ALA A 34 -28.42 -12.68 -15.26
C ALA A 34 -29.71 -12.44 -14.44
N LEU A 35 -30.06 -13.37 -13.54
CA LEU A 35 -31.20 -13.20 -12.63
C LEU A 35 -30.97 -12.05 -11.63
N VAL A 36 -29.76 -11.94 -11.08
CA VAL A 36 -29.38 -10.83 -10.19
C VAL A 36 -29.45 -9.49 -10.94
N GLU A 37 -29.01 -9.45 -12.19
CA GLU A 37 -29.07 -8.24 -13.03
C GLU A 37 -30.51 -7.84 -13.34
N GLU A 38 -31.38 -8.80 -13.68
CA GLU A 38 -32.80 -8.54 -13.93
C GLU A 38 -33.49 -7.93 -12.70
N GLU A 39 -33.25 -8.48 -11.51
CA GLU A 39 -33.77 -7.94 -10.25
C GLU A 39 -33.18 -6.57 -9.93
N THR A 40 -31.88 -6.36 -10.17
CA THR A 40 -31.22 -5.05 -9.97
C THR A 40 -31.76 -3.99 -10.92
N ARG A 41 -32.15 -4.38 -12.15
CA ARG A 41 -32.80 -3.49 -13.12
C ARG A 41 -34.20 -3.08 -12.66
N ARG A 42 -34.94 -4.01 -12.04
CA ARG A 42 -36.29 -3.79 -11.53
C ARG A 42 -36.30 -2.98 -10.23
N TYR A 43 -35.38 -3.27 -9.33
CA TYR A 43 -35.22 -2.61 -8.05
C TYR A 43 -33.87 -1.91 -7.98
N ARG A 44 -33.83 -0.66 -8.45
CA ARG A 44 -32.61 0.15 -8.32
C ARG A 44 -32.33 0.40 -6.84
N PRO A 45 -31.10 0.15 -6.35
CA PRO A 45 -30.75 0.42 -4.96
C PRO A 45 -31.02 1.89 -4.61
N THR A 46 -31.92 2.12 -3.64
CA THR A 46 -32.28 3.46 -3.17
C THR A 46 -31.46 3.91 -1.97
N LYS A 47 -30.91 2.96 -1.21
CA LYS A 47 -30.03 3.23 -0.07
C LYS A 47 -28.58 2.98 -0.46
N ASN A 48 -27.72 3.94 -0.17
CA ASN A 48 -26.28 3.72 -0.23
C ASN A 48 -25.91 2.72 0.88
N TYR A 49 -25.55 1.49 0.50
CA TYR A 49 -25.16 0.46 1.46
C TYR A 49 -23.88 0.83 2.22
N LEU A 50 -23.10 1.82 1.75
CA LEU A 50 -21.92 2.36 2.43
C LEU A 50 -22.22 3.55 3.35
N SER A 51 -23.48 3.95 3.50
CA SER A 51 -23.87 5.12 4.32
C SER A 51 -23.51 5.01 5.81
N TYR A 52 -23.28 3.80 6.32
CA TYR A 52 -22.81 3.57 7.69
C TYR A 52 -21.30 3.83 7.84
N LEU A 53 -20.56 3.91 6.74
CA LEU A 53 -19.14 4.21 6.73
C LEU A 53 -18.93 5.73 6.64
N PRO A 54 -17.92 6.27 7.34
CA PRO A 54 -17.51 7.65 7.13
C PRO A 54 -17.06 7.83 5.67
N THR A 55 -17.29 9.02 5.11
CA THR A 55 -16.75 9.36 3.80
C THR A 55 -15.21 9.29 3.88
N PRO A 56 -14.54 8.53 3.01
CA PRO A 56 -13.09 8.44 3.04
C PRO A 56 -12.47 9.81 2.80
N ASP A 57 -11.63 10.24 3.73
CA ASP A 57 -10.80 11.43 3.54
C ASP A 57 -9.56 11.02 2.75
N PHE A 58 -9.58 11.32 1.46
CA PHE A 58 -8.44 11.07 0.57
C PHE A 58 -7.27 12.02 0.80
N SER A 59 -7.51 13.13 1.52
CA SER A 59 -6.49 14.12 1.87
C SER A 59 -5.87 13.89 3.26
N ALA A 60 -6.33 12.87 4.00
CA ALA A 60 -5.91 12.62 5.38
C ALA A 60 -4.39 12.47 5.56
N PHE A 61 -3.69 12.01 4.52
CA PHE A 61 -2.24 11.81 4.52
C PHE A 61 -1.51 12.77 3.57
N GLU A 62 -2.20 13.78 3.03
CA GLU A 62 -1.57 14.79 2.20
C GLU A 62 -0.72 15.72 3.06
N THR A 63 0.59 15.64 2.84
CA THR A 63 1.53 16.61 3.39
C THR A 63 1.52 17.89 2.56
N GLU A 64 1.95 19.01 3.13
CA GLU A 64 2.07 20.29 2.42
C GLU A 64 2.97 20.18 1.18
N ILE A 65 4.01 19.34 1.23
CA ILE A 65 4.87 19.06 0.08
C ILE A 65 4.09 18.39 -1.05
N MET A 66 3.22 17.42 -0.72
CA MET A 66 2.39 16.73 -1.71
C MET A 66 1.39 17.67 -2.36
N LYS A 67 0.75 18.55 -1.56
CA LYS A 67 -0.19 19.57 -2.08
C LYS A 67 0.49 20.50 -3.08
N ASN A 68 1.66 21.03 -2.73
CA ASN A 68 2.44 21.89 -3.61
C ASN A 68 2.81 21.18 -4.92
N GLU A 69 3.20 19.90 -4.86
CA GLU A 69 3.50 19.11 -6.06
C GLU A 69 2.25 18.83 -6.91
N PHE A 70 1.11 18.57 -6.28
CA PHE A 70 -0.16 18.40 -7.00
C PHE A 70 -0.60 19.69 -7.69
N GLU A 71 -0.43 20.85 -7.04
CA GLU A 71 -0.68 22.16 -7.66
C GLU A 71 0.24 22.42 -8.84
N ARG A 72 1.54 22.13 -8.70
CA ARG A 72 2.52 22.23 -9.79
C ARG A 72 2.11 21.36 -10.99
N LEU A 73 1.73 20.11 -10.74
CA LEU A 73 1.27 19.18 -11.77
C LEU A 73 -0.02 19.65 -12.44
N ALA A 74 -0.99 20.14 -11.66
CA ALA A 74 -2.25 20.69 -12.16
C ALA A 74 -2.01 21.93 -13.05
N ALA A 75 -1.05 22.77 -12.67
CA ALA A 75 -0.57 23.91 -13.46
C ALA A 75 0.32 23.50 -14.65
N ARG A 76 0.58 22.20 -14.85
CA ARG A 76 1.49 21.64 -15.87
C ARG A 76 2.88 22.27 -15.86
N GLN A 77 3.34 22.69 -14.68
CA GLN A 77 4.67 23.27 -14.53
C GLN A 77 5.72 22.14 -14.52
N PRO A 78 6.76 22.22 -15.37
CA PRO A 78 7.84 21.25 -15.35
C PRO A 78 8.57 21.27 -14.00
N LEU A 79 9.20 20.14 -13.63
CA LEU A 79 9.98 20.07 -12.40
C LEU A 79 11.22 20.95 -12.57
N GLU A 80 11.55 21.73 -11.55
CA GLU A 80 12.80 22.46 -11.55
C GLU A 80 13.97 21.47 -11.55
N LEU A 81 14.86 21.60 -12.53
CA LEU A 81 16.02 20.73 -12.63
C LEU A 81 17.02 21.10 -11.55
N LEU A 82 17.54 20.07 -10.87
CA LEU A 82 18.56 20.26 -9.85
C LEU A 82 19.85 20.77 -10.50
N SER A 83 20.30 21.95 -10.08
CA SER A 83 21.53 22.55 -10.63
C SER A 83 22.76 21.79 -10.13
N MET A 84 23.47 21.14 -11.05
CA MET A 84 24.73 20.46 -10.74
C MET A 84 25.93 21.41 -10.66
N LYS A 85 25.76 22.68 -11.05
CA LYS A 85 26.84 23.68 -11.03
C LYS A 85 27.47 23.88 -9.65
N ARG A 86 26.71 23.63 -8.58
CA ARG A 86 27.19 23.70 -7.19
C ARG A 86 28.21 22.61 -6.85
N TYR A 87 28.19 21.48 -7.56
CA TYR A 87 29.10 20.36 -7.35
C TYR A 87 30.26 20.33 -8.35
N GLU A 88 30.30 21.31 -9.25
CA GLU A 88 31.37 21.51 -10.22
C GLU A 88 32.19 22.74 -9.81
N LEU A 89 33.43 22.84 -10.30
CA LEU A 89 34.29 24.02 -10.11
C LEU A 89 34.46 24.76 -11.44
N PRO A 90 33.38 25.29 -12.06
CA PRO A 90 33.51 25.99 -13.31
C PRO A 90 34.21 27.34 -13.07
N ALA A 91 35.14 27.68 -13.96
CA ALA A 91 35.63 29.05 -14.06
C ALA A 91 34.51 29.97 -14.60
N PRO A 92 34.60 31.30 -14.39
CA PRO A 92 33.68 32.23 -15.01
C PRO A 92 33.65 32.06 -16.54
N SER A 93 32.47 32.22 -17.13
CA SER A 93 32.34 32.10 -18.59
C SER A 93 33.21 33.12 -19.32
N SER A 94 33.55 32.88 -20.58
CA SER A 94 34.47 33.76 -21.35
C SER A 94 34.04 35.23 -21.36
N GLY A 95 32.74 35.53 -21.31
CA GLY A 95 32.20 36.89 -21.24
C GLY A 95 32.22 37.53 -19.85
N GLN A 96 32.45 36.76 -18.79
CA GLN A 96 32.43 37.19 -17.39
C GLN A 96 33.83 37.28 -16.76
N LYS A 97 34.91 37.06 -17.54
CA LYS A 97 36.28 37.06 -16.99
C LYS A 97 36.73 38.40 -16.40
N ASN A 98 36.15 39.51 -16.85
CA ASN A 98 36.43 40.84 -16.30
C ASN A 98 35.45 41.23 -15.17
N ASP A 99 34.47 40.38 -14.87
CA ASP A 99 33.48 40.60 -13.82
C ASP A 99 33.99 40.05 -12.49
N ILE A 100 34.29 40.95 -11.56
CA ILE A 100 34.80 40.61 -10.23
C ILE A 100 33.78 39.77 -9.46
N THR A 101 32.47 40.00 -9.67
CA THR A 101 31.42 39.28 -8.94
C THR A 101 31.35 37.81 -9.36
N ALA A 102 31.49 37.53 -10.66
CA ALA A 102 31.57 36.16 -11.18
C ALA A 102 32.78 35.39 -10.61
N TRP A 103 33.92 36.05 -10.44
CA TRP A 103 35.07 35.43 -9.78
C TRP A 103 34.84 35.18 -8.28
N GLN A 104 34.20 36.12 -7.57
CA GLN A 104 33.83 35.94 -6.17
C GLN A 104 32.89 34.75 -5.98
N GLU A 105 31.91 34.57 -6.87
CA GLU A 105 31.01 33.41 -6.86
C GLU A 105 31.76 32.08 -7.05
N CYS A 106 32.66 32.01 -8.04
CA CYS A 106 33.50 30.82 -8.26
C CYS A 106 34.37 30.49 -7.04
N VAL A 107 34.96 31.50 -6.40
CA VAL A 107 35.79 31.35 -5.20
C VAL A 107 34.96 30.89 -4.01
N ASN A 108 33.78 31.48 -3.79
CA ASN A 108 32.87 31.06 -2.72
C ASN A 108 32.39 29.61 -2.91
N ASN A 109 32.04 29.22 -4.15
CA ASN A 109 31.68 27.84 -4.47
C ASN A 109 32.86 26.87 -4.21
N SER A 110 34.09 27.28 -4.55
CA SER A 110 35.30 26.49 -4.31
C SER A 110 35.56 26.29 -2.81
N MET A 111 35.40 27.34 -2.00
CA MET A 111 35.52 27.23 -0.54
C MET A 111 34.45 26.31 0.03
N ALA A 112 33.18 26.46 -0.38
CA ALA A 112 32.11 25.59 0.07
C ALA A 112 32.38 24.11 -0.28
N GLN A 113 32.91 23.82 -1.48
CA GLN A 113 33.26 22.47 -1.86
C GLN A 113 34.42 21.90 -1.06
N LEU A 114 35.44 22.70 -0.73
CA LEU A 114 36.55 22.26 0.11
C LEU A 114 36.04 21.78 1.48
N GLU A 115 35.19 22.58 2.12
CA GLU A 115 34.58 22.22 3.40
C GLU A 115 33.69 20.97 3.28
N HIS A 116 32.90 20.86 2.20
CA HIS A 116 32.11 19.65 1.94
C HIS A 116 32.99 18.40 1.77
N GLN A 117 34.17 18.50 1.15
CA GLN A 117 35.10 17.37 1.04
C GLN A 117 35.71 17.00 2.40
N ALA A 118 36.05 17.98 3.23
CA ALA A 118 36.53 17.72 4.59
C ALA A 118 35.48 16.96 5.41
N VAL A 119 34.22 17.42 5.42
CA VAL A 119 33.10 16.73 6.08
C VAL A 119 32.84 15.36 5.47
N ARG A 120 32.99 15.20 4.15
CA ARG A 120 32.84 13.89 3.49
C ARG A 120 33.89 12.90 3.98
N ILE A 121 35.14 13.32 4.15
CA ILE A 121 36.21 12.47 4.67
C ILE A 121 35.86 12.02 6.08
N GLU A 122 35.48 12.94 6.96
CA GLU A 122 35.06 12.62 8.34
C GLU A 122 33.90 11.62 8.37
N ASN A 123 32.87 11.82 7.54
CA ASN A 123 31.75 10.89 7.42
C ASN A 123 32.17 9.50 6.89
N LEU A 124 33.11 9.45 5.94
CA LEU A 124 33.64 8.19 5.42
C LEU A 124 34.49 7.46 6.47
N GLU A 125 35.24 8.19 7.30
CA GLU A 125 36.00 7.61 8.40
C GLU A 125 35.05 7.00 9.45
N LEU A 126 33.97 7.71 9.81
CA LEU A 126 32.91 7.16 10.67
C LEU A 126 32.25 5.93 10.05
N MET A 127 31.94 5.98 8.76
CA MET A 127 31.35 4.83 8.05
C MET A 127 32.31 3.64 7.99
N ALA A 128 33.61 3.87 7.77
CA ALA A 128 34.61 2.81 7.78
C ALA A 128 34.72 2.15 9.15
N GLN A 129 34.63 2.93 10.23
CA GLN A 129 34.71 2.44 11.61
C GLN A 129 33.45 1.67 12.05
N TYR A 130 32.26 2.22 11.78
CA TYR A 130 31.01 1.72 12.37
C TYR A 130 30.04 1.08 11.37
N GLY A 131 30.17 1.37 10.08
CA GLY A 131 29.20 1.00 9.06
C GLY A 131 28.96 -0.49 8.96
N THR A 132 30.01 -1.31 9.00
CA THR A 132 29.88 -2.77 8.94
C THR A 132 29.07 -3.33 10.11
N ASN A 133 29.32 -2.84 11.34
CA ASN A 133 28.62 -3.32 12.53
C ASN A 133 27.18 -2.81 12.57
N ALA A 134 26.95 -1.54 12.21
CA ALA A 134 25.61 -0.99 12.08
C ALA A 134 24.77 -1.75 11.05
N TRP A 135 25.38 -2.12 9.91
CA TRP A 135 24.71 -2.89 8.86
C TRP A 135 24.34 -4.30 9.32
N LYS A 136 25.23 -4.97 10.07
CA LYS A 136 24.92 -6.29 10.66
C LYS A 136 23.72 -6.22 11.58
N VAL A 137 23.68 -5.25 12.50
CA VAL A 137 22.53 -5.04 13.40
C VAL A 137 21.25 -4.76 12.61
N SER A 138 21.34 -3.93 11.55
CA SER A 138 20.20 -3.69 10.67
C SER A 138 19.70 -4.98 10.00
N ASN A 139 20.60 -5.86 9.55
CA ASN A 139 20.23 -7.14 8.96
C ASN A 139 19.58 -8.08 9.98
N ASP A 140 20.08 -8.12 11.21
CA ASP A 140 19.49 -8.93 12.28
C ASP A 140 18.05 -8.46 12.59
N ASN A 141 17.84 -7.13 12.64
CA ASN A 141 16.50 -6.55 12.80
C ASN A 141 15.57 -6.93 11.64
N LEU A 142 16.06 -6.86 10.39
CA LEU A 142 15.27 -7.26 9.21
C LEU A 142 14.92 -8.75 9.25
N ALA A 143 15.87 -9.62 9.63
CA ALA A 143 15.62 -11.05 9.78
C ALA A 143 14.54 -11.33 10.83
N PHE A 144 14.59 -10.64 11.98
CA PHE A 144 13.58 -10.74 13.02
C PHE A 144 12.19 -10.28 12.54
N MET A 145 12.12 -9.17 11.80
CA MET A 145 10.85 -8.69 11.22
C MET A 145 10.25 -9.70 10.25
N ILE A 146 11.08 -10.32 9.40
CA ILE A 146 10.64 -11.36 8.46
C ILE A 146 10.10 -12.57 9.22
N GLU A 147 10.81 -13.04 10.24
CA GLU A 147 10.40 -14.19 11.05
C GLU A 147 9.03 -13.94 11.72
N ASN A 148 8.82 -12.75 12.29
CA ASN A 148 7.55 -12.40 12.91
C ASN A 148 6.40 -12.34 11.90
N ALA A 149 6.63 -11.73 10.73
CA ALA A 149 5.63 -11.68 9.67
C ALA A 149 5.26 -13.10 9.18
N GLN A 150 6.25 -13.99 9.05
CA GLN A 150 6.03 -15.38 8.66
C GLN A 150 5.25 -16.17 9.73
N LYS A 151 5.55 -15.96 11.02
CA LYS A 151 4.81 -16.57 12.13
C LYS A 151 3.34 -16.16 12.13
N GLU A 152 3.04 -14.87 11.97
CA GLU A 152 1.65 -14.40 11.90
C GLU A 152 0.94 -14.94 10.64
N LEU A 153 1.62 -15.00 9.49
CA LEU A 153 1.06 -15.61 8.29
C LEU A 153 0.71 -17.09 8.50
N GLN A 154 1.59 -17.87 9.13
CA GLN A 154 1.34 -19.27 9.44
C GLN A 154 0.14 -19.45 10.39
N LYS A 155 0.05 -18.60 11.42
CA LYS A 155 -1.07 -18.59 12.37
C LYS A 155 -2.40 -18.29 11.67
N VAL A 156 -2.45 -17.25 10.83
CA VAL A 156 -3.66 -16.92 10.06
C VAL A 156 -4.04 -18.04 9.10
N ARG A 157 -3.06 -18.65 8.41
CA ARG A 157 -3.31 -19.80 7.52
C ARG A 157 -3.88 -20.99 8.28
N LYS A 158 -3.35 -21.30 9.47
CA LYS A 158 -3.88 -22.36 10.32
C LYS A 158 -5.32 -22.06 10.73
N ASN A 159 -5.61 -20.84 11.19
CA ASN A 159 -6.96 -20.45 11.57
C ASN A 159 -7.96 -20.57 10.40
N ILE A 160 -7.55 -20.18 9.18
CA ILE A 160 -8.36 -20.34 7.97
C ILE A 160 -8.61 -21.84 7.69
N GLN A 161 -7.58 -22.68 7.81
CA GLN A 161 -7.71 -24.13 7.58
C GLN A 161 -8.63 -24.79 8.61
N ASP A 162 -8.45 -24.49 9.90
CA ASP A 162 -9.26 -25.06 10.99
C ASP A 162 -10.74 -24.68 10.80
N LEU A 163 -11.02 -23.42 10.48
CA LEU A 163 -12.37 -22.92 10.22
C LEU A 163 -12.98 -23.52 8.95
N ASN A 164 -12.21 -23.67 7.87
CA ASN A 164 -12.69 -24.35 6.66
C ASN A 164 -12.93 -25.85 6.89
N TRP A 165 -12.13 -26.49 7.74
CA TRP A 165 -12.33 -27.89 8.11
C TRP A 165 -13.62 -28.08 8.89
N GLN A 166 -13.89 -27.22 9.89
CA GLN A 166 -15.16 -27.20 10.63
C GLN A 166 -16.35 -27.00 9.68
N ARG A 167 -16.31 -25.95 8.85
CA ARG A 167 -17.36 -25.67 7.84
C ARG A 167 -17.61 -26.85 6.93
N LYS A 168 -16.55 -27.51 6.43
CA LYS A 168 -16.68 -28.67 5.55
C LYS A 168 -17.40 -29.81 6.26
N ASN A 169 -17.04 -30.11 7.51
CA ASN A 169 -17.66 -31.19 8.28
C ASN A 169 -19.16 -30.93 8.53
N ASP A 170 -19.49 -29.70 8.94
CA ASP A 170 -20.86 -29.28 9.21
C ASP A 170 -21.72 -29.36 7.95
N GLN A 171 -21.23 -28.82 6.83
CA GLN A 171 -21.94 -28.82 5.55
C GLN A 171 -22.13 -30.22 4.97
N LEU A 172 -21.13 -31.11 5.08
CA LEU A 172 -21.27 -32.48 4.61
C LEU A 172 -22.28 -33.28 5.43
N THR A 173 -22.34 -33.04 6.75
CA THR A 173 -23.29 -33.69 7.64
C THR A 173 -24.72 -33.20 7.38
N ALA A 174 -24.90 -31.88 7.30
CA ALA A 174 -26.19 -31.27 6.99
C ALA A 174 -26.68 -31.68 5.58
N GLY A 175 -25.82 -31.61 4.58
CA GLY A 175 -26.15 -32.00 3.21
C GLY A 175 -26.51 -33.49 3.08
N ALA A 176 -25.81 -34.38 3.78
CA ALA A 176 -26.18 -35.80 3.83
C ALA A 176 -27.58 -35.99 4.42
N LYS A 177 -27.92 -35.25 5.48
CA LYS A 177 -29.27 -35.27 6.07
C LYS A 177 -30.33 -34.74 5.12
N LEU A 178 -30.04 -33.68 4.37
CA LEU A 178 -30.94 -33.16 3.33
C LEU A 178 -31.23 -34.22 2.26
N ARG A 179 -30.19 -34.91 1.77
CA ARG A 179 -30.33 -35.98 0.78
C ARG A 179 -31.21 -37.14 1.28
N GLU A 180 -31.10 -37.51 2.55
CA GLU A 180 -31.98 -38.52 3.17
C GLU A 180 -33.44 -38.06 3.27
N LEU A 181 -33.68 -36.76 3.43
CA LEU A 181 -35.03 -36.21 3.53
C LEU A 181 -35.69 -36.02 2.15
N GLU A 182 -34.88 -35.92 1.09
CA GLU A 182 -35.35 -35.85 -0.30
C GLU A 182 -35.68 -37.22 -0.92
N SER A 183 -35.22 -38.32 -0.30
CA SER A 183 -35.50 -39.70 -0.72
C SER A 183 -36.77 -40.27 -0.12
#